data_AF-A0A0D5CFS5-F1
#
_entry.id   AF-A0A0D5CFS5-F1
#
_cell.length_a   1.000
_cell.length_b   1.000
_cell.length_c   1.000
_cell.angle_alpha   90.00
_cell.angle_beta   90.00
_cell.angle_gamma   90.00
#
_symmetry.space_group_name_H-M   'P 1'
#
loop_
_entity.id
_entity.type
_entity.pdbx_description
1 polymer ?
#
loop_
_entity_poly.entity_id
_entity_poly.type
_entity_poly.pdbx_seq_one_letter_code
_entity_poly.pdbx_strand_id
1 'polypeptide(L)'
;MKEALRTVEGLSPAVVIMRVQEVANSARDLRDEALEKGNIAAALRAGDAELRALTALAERFGISSDTVARDLQAADDVYRAVGSTAAQSAEAGQLLADALEQLGHRVFADTLRASTSRNKGLTA
;
A
#
# COMPACT_ATOMS: atom_id res chain seq x y z
N MET A 1 30.93 -14.79 -4.98
CA MET A 1 29.67 -14.00 -4.87
C MET A 1 29.84 -12.61 -4.24
N LYS A 2 30.84 -12.36 -3.37
CA LYS A 2 31.13 -11.02 -2.82
C LYS A 2 31.86 -10.06 -3.78
N GLU A 3 32.42 -10.54 -4.90
CA GLU A 3 33.15 -9.68 -5.85
C GLU A 3 32.29 -9.05 -6.95
N ALA A 4 31.14 -9.64 -7.31
CA ALA A 4 30.24 -9.05 -8.30
C ALA A 4 29.50 -7.80 -7.79
N LEU A 5 29.62 -7.49 -6.49
CA LEU A 5 29.09 -6.28 -5.86
C LEU A 5 30.15 -5.18 -5.68
N ARG A 6 31.41 -5.43 -6.06
CA ARG A 6 32.50 -4.44 -5.93
C ARG A 6 32.60 -3.47 -7.11
N THR A 7 31.90 -3.72 -8.21
CA THR A 7 31.95 -2.90 -9.43
C THR A 7 30.85 -1.85 -9.53
N VAL A 8 30.12 -1.57 -8.46
CA VAL A 8 29.12 -0.49 -8.40
C VAL A 8 29.50 0.53 -7.34
N GLU A 9 30.71 1.07 -7.44
CA GLU A 9 31.05 2.31 -6.75
C GLU A 9 30.25 3.46 -7.38
N GLY A 10 29.22 3.95 -6.68
CA GLY A 10 28.51 5.18 -7.04
C GLY A 10 26.98 5.13 -7.11
N LEU A 11 26.35 3.96 -7.06
CA LEU A 11 24.87 3.90 -6.99
C LEU A 11 24.43 3.95 -5.53
N SER A 12 23.77 5.04 -5.15
CA SER A 12 23.18 5.13 -3.81
C SER A 12 22.15 4.00 -3.63
N PRO A 13 21.99 3.45 -2.42
CA PRO A 13 20.98 2.43 -2.16
C PRO A 13 19.56 2.84 -2.61
N ALA A 14 19.25 4.13 -2.55
CA ALA A 14 17.99 4.68 -3.04
C ALA A 14 17.82 4.53 -4.56
N VAL A 15 18.88 4.72 -5.35
CA VAL A 15 18.83 4.54 -6.81
C VAL A 15 18.59 3.08 -7.18
N VAL A 16 19.21 2.14 -6.44
CA VAL A 16 18.98 0.70 -6.65
C VAL A 16 17.52 0.34 -6.35
N ILE A 17 16.97 0.85 -5.24
CA ILE A 17 15.56 0.63 -4.86
C ILE A 17 14.61 1.18 -5.93
N MET A 18 14.80 2.43 -6.35
CA MET A 18 14.00 3.04 -7.41
C MET A 18 14.04 2.20 -8.69
N ARG A 19 15.23 1.70 -9.05
CA ARG A 19 15.39 0.89 -10.25
C ARG A 19 14.66 -0.45 -10.16
N VAL A 20 14.66 -1.10 -9.00
CA VAL A 20 13.92 -2.35 -8.81
C VAL A 20 12.40 -2.11 -8.83
N GLN A 21 11.93 -0.98 -8.28
CA GLN A 21 10.52 -0.57 -8.37
C GLN A 21 10.10 -0.30 -9.83
N GLU A 22 10.92 0.40 -10.61
CA GLU A 22 10.68 0.62 -12.04
C GLU A 22 10.57 -0.71 -12.81
N VAL A 23 11.45 -1.67 -12.51
CA VAL A 23 11.44 -3.01 -13.13
C VAL A 23 10.16 -3.77 -12.76
N ALA A 24 9.72 -3.73 -11.50
CA ALA A 24 8.47 -4.36 -11.08
C ALA A 24 7.26 -3.77 -11.83
N ASN A 25 7.19 -2.44 -11.96
CA ASN A 25 6.11 -1.76 -12.69
C ASN A 25 6.13 -2.10 -14.18
N SER A 26 7.29 -2.04 -14.83
CA SER A 26 7.41 -2.39 -16.27
C SER A 26 7.07 -3.86 -16.53
N ALA A 27 7.45 -4.76 -15.63
CA ALA A 27 7.12 -6.18 -15.74
C ALA A 27 5.62 -6.43 -15.61
N ARG A 28 4.93 -5.71 -14.71
CA ARG A 28 3.48 -5.73 -14.59
C ARG A 28 2.80 -5.24 -15.87
N ASP A 29 3.21 -4.09 -16.39
CA ASP A 29 2.62 -3.50 -17.61
C ASP A 29 2.77 -4.45 -18.82
N LEU A 30 3.96 -5.04 -18.98
CA LEU A 30 4.22 -6.03 -20.03
C LEU A 30 3.40 -7.32 -19.87
N ARG A 31 3.17 -7.76 -18.63
CA ARG A 31 2.31 -8.91 -18.35
C ARG A 31 0.88 -8.63 -18.79
N ASP A 32 0.34 -7.48 -18.39
CA ASP A 32 -1.03 -7.10 -18.67
C ASP A 32 -1.23 -6.92 -20.20
N GLU A 33 -0.30 -6.25 -20.90
CA GLU A 33 -0.29 -6.14 -22.37
C GLU A 33 -0.19 -7.52 -23.07
N ALA A 34 0.62 -8.44 -22.54
CA ALA A 34 0.76 -9.78 -23.09
C ALA A 34 -0.52 -10.62 -22.93
N LEU A 35 -1.23 -10.47 -21.81
CA LEU A 35 -2.53 -11.12 -21.57
C LEU A 35 -3.59 -10.59 -22.52
N GLU A 36 -3.67 -9.28 -22.73
CA GLU A 36 -4.58 -8.65 -23.70
C GLU A 36 -4.35 -9.16 -25.12
N LYS A 37 -3.10 -9.43 -25.49
CA LYS A 37 -2.71 -10.00 -26.79
C LYS A 37 -2.83 -11.53 -26.87
N GLY A 38 -3.30 -12.19 -25.81
CA GLY A 38 -3.39 -13.65 -25.73
C GLY A 38 -2.04 -14.39 -25.70
N ASN A 39 -0.94 -13.68 -25.47
CA ASN A 39 0.41 -14.25 -25.44
C ASN A 39 0.78 -14.70 -24.02
N ILE A 40 0.23 -15.84 -23.61
CA ILE A 40 0.39 -16.41 -22.26
C ILE A 40 1.87 -16.64 -21.89
N ALA A 41 2.70 -17.07 -22.84
CA ALA A 41 4.13 -17.32 -22.57
C ALA A 41 4.92 -16.03 -22.30
N ALA A 42 4.53 -14.90 -22.89
CA ALA A 42 5.10 -13.60 -22.56
C ALA A 42 4.59 -13.10 -21.21
N ALA A 43 3.30 -13.27 -20.92
CA ALA A 43 2.71 -12.90 -19.62
C ALA A 43 3.37 -13.64 -18.45
N LEU A 44 3.61 -14.95 -18.59
CA LEU A 44 4.27 -15.75 -17.54
C LEU A 44 5.71 -15.30 -17.28
N ARG A 45 6.47 -14.95 -18.32
CA ARG A 45 7.85 -14.45 -18.17
C ARG A 45 7.89 -13.07 -17.53
N ALA A 46 6.95 -12.20 -17.90
CA ALA A 46 6.81 -10.89 -17.29
C ALA A 46 6.41 -11.01 -15.80
N GLY A 47 5.50 -11.92 -15.47
CA GLY A 47 5.14 -12.23 -14.08
C GLY A 47 6.31 -12.78 -13.24
N ASP A 48 7.15 -13.66 -13.78
CA ASP A 48 8.36 -14.13 -13.08
C ASP A 48 9.35 -12.99 -12.82
N ALA A 49 9.52 -12.08 -13.79
CA ALA A 49 10.37 -10.90 -13.61
C ALA A 49 9.84 -9.94 -12.53
N GLU A 50 8.52 -9.71 -12.51
CA GLU A 50 7.84 -8.92 -11.48
C GLU A 50 8.02 -9.53 -10.09
N LEU A 51 7.79 -10.83 -9.95
CA LEU A 51 7.95 -11.55 -8.68
C LEU A 51 9.37 -11.45 -8.14
N ARG A 52 10.38 -11.64 -8.98
CA ARG A 52 11.79 -11.53 -8.56
C ARG A 52 12.14 -10.11 -8.09
N ALA A 53 11.62 -9.09 -8.77
CA ALA A 53 11.83 -7.70 -8.37
C ALA A 53 11.16 -7.40 -7.01
N LEU A 54 9.93 -7.87 -6.82
CA LEU A 54 9.20 -7.71 -5.55
C LEU A 54 9.86 -8.47 -4.40
N THR A 55 10.35 -9.69 -4.62
CA THR A 55 11.11 -10.44 -3.61
C THR A 55 12.38 -9.69 -3.21
N ALA A 56 13.13 -9.14 -4.17
CA ALA A 56 14.33 -8.36 -3.88
C ALA A 56 14.02 -7.09 -3.07
N LEU A 57 12.88 -6.42 -3.35
CA LEU A 57 12.42 -5.28 -2.54
C LEU A 57 12.03 -5.72 -1.12
N ALA A 58 11.27 -6.80 -1.00
CA ALA A 58 10.83 -7.33 0.29
C ALA A 58 12.01 -7.71 1.19
N GLU A 59 13.00 -8.41 0.65
CA GLU A 59 14.23 -8.76 1.36
C GLU A 59 15.02 -7.51 1.77
N ARG A 60 15.15 -6.52 0.87
CA ARG A 60 15.92 -5.31 1.15
C ARG A 60 15.29 -4.43 2.22
N PHE A 61 13.96 -4.32 2.22
CA PHE A 61 13.21 -3.56 3.20
C PHE A 61 12.90 -4.33 4.48
N GLY A 62 13.33 -5.60 4.57
CA GLY A 62 13.04 -6.44 5.73
C GLY A 62 11.54 -6.72 5.91
N ILE A 63 10.78 -6.69 4.82
CA ILE A 63 9.35 -7.00 4.80
C ILE A 63 9.22 -8.51 4.96
N SER A 64 9.22 -8.97 6.21
CA SER A 64 8.82 -10.33 6.57
C SER A 64 7.29 -10.43 6.69
N SER A 65 6.73 -11.64 6.61
CA SER A 65 5.29 -11.85 6.87
C SER A 65 4.86 -11.26 8.20
N ASP A 66 5.75 -11.31 9.21
CA ASP A 66 5.50 -10.80 10.55
C ASP A 66 5.52 -9.27 10.61
N THR A 67 6.19 -8.61 9.66
CA THR A 67 6.20 -7.15 9.55
C THR A 67 4.92 -6.68 8.87
N VAL A 68 4.49 -7.35 7.79
CA VAL A 68 3.20 -7.08 7.14
C VAL A 68 2.03 -7.36 8.11
N ALA A 69 2.07 -8.46 8.86
CA ALA A 69 1.06 -8.76 9.87
C ALA A 69 1.02 -7.70 10.99
N ARG A 70 2.17 -7.19 11.41
CA ARG A 70 2.26 -6.09 12.38
C ARG A 70 1.75 -4.77 11.82
N ASP A 71 2.05 -4.45 10.58
CA ASP A 71 1.56 -3.23 9.93
C ASP A 71 0.04 -3.29 9.71
N LEU A 72 -0.49 -4.45 9.34
CA LEU A 72 -1.94 -4.68 9.26
C LEU A 72 -2.61 -4.58 10.63
N GLN A 73 -1.98 -5.12 11.68
CA GLN A 73 -2.48 -4.97 13.05
C GLN A 73 -2.46 -3.51 13.51
N ALA A 74 -1.37 -2.78 13.24
CA ALA A 74 -1.26 -1.37 13.57
C ALA A 74 -2.27 -0.53 12.79
N ALA A 75 -2.54 -0.86 11.52
CA ALA A 75 -3.58 -0.22 10.73
C ALA A 75 -4.99 -0.50 11.30
N ASP A 76 -5.28 -1.73 11.74
CA ASP A 76 -6.54 -2.07 12.43
C ASP A 76 -6.69 -1.29 13.74
N ASP A 77 -5.61 -1.18 14.52
CA ASP A 77 -5.58 -0.45 15.79
C ASP A 77 -5.85 1.05 15.58
N VAL A 78 -5.21 1.65 14.56
CA VAL A 78 -5.46 3.04 14.16
C VAL A 78 -6.91 3.23 13.71
N TYR A 79 -7.43 2.30 12.90
CA TYR A 79 -8.81 2.36 12.43
C TYR A 79 -9.81 2.31 13.60
N ARG A 80 -9.59 1.42 14.58
CA ARG A 80 -10.39 1.33 15.79
C ARG A 80 -10.30 2.59 16.64
N ALA A 81 -9.09 3.15 16.81
CA ALA A 81 -8.89 4.38 17.56
C ALA A 81 -9.62 5.57 16.91
N VAL A 82 -9.54 5.70 15.58
CA VAL A 82 -10.27 6.70 14.80
C VAL A 82 -11.77 6.53 14.96
N GLY A 83 -12.30 5.31 14.81
CA GLY A 83 -13.72 5.02 14.98
C GLY A 83 -14.22 5.32 16.40
N SER A 84 -13.45 4.95 17.42
CA SER A 84 -13.76 5.24 18.83
C SER A 84 -13.75 6.75 19.11
N THR A 85 -12.78 7.48 18.56
CA THR A 85 -12.68 8.94 18.71
C THR A 85 -13.86 9.64 18.04
N ALA A 86 -14.23 9.23 16.82
CA ALA A 86 -15.39 9.76 16.11
C ALA A 86 -16.71 9.46 16.83
N ALA A 87 -16.81 8.30 17.49
CA ALA A 87 -17.97 7.97 18.32
C ALA A 87 -18.06 8.87 19.57
N GLN A 88 -16.93 9.18 20.21
CA GLN A 88 -16.90 10.00 21.43
C GLN A 88 -17.09 11.50 21.18
N SER A 89 -16.71 12.00 20.00
CA SER A 89 -16.86 13.40 19.62
C SER A 89 -17.33 13.53 18.18
N ALA A 90 -18.53 14.07 18.01
CA ALA A 90 -19.09 14.30 16.69
C ALA A 90 -18.33 15.38 15.89
N GLU A 91 -17.73 16.34 16.57
CA GLU A 91 -16.87 17.35 15.95
C GLU A 91 -15.59 16.70 15.41
N ALA A 92 -14.94 15.83 16.20
CA ALA A 92 -13.77 15.10 15.77
C ALA A 92 -14.08 14.15 14.59
N GLY A 93 -15.22 13.46 14.64
CA GLY A 93 -15.69 12.60 13.54
C GLY A 93 -15.90 13.36 12.24
N GLN A 94 -16.43 14.59 12.31
CA GLN A 94 -16.61 15.43 11.13
C GLN A 94 -15.28 15.93 10.55
N LEU A 95 -14.36 16.41 11.41
CA LEU A 95 -13.02 16.84 10.98
C LEU A 95 -12.24 15.70 10.29
N LEU A 96 -12.34 14.49 10.83
CA LEU A 96 -11.71 13.31 10.23
C LEU A 96 -12.33 12.94 8.88
N ALA A 97 -13.65 13.04 8.73
CA ALA A 97 -14.31 12.81 7.46
C ALA A 97 -13.90 13.83 6.38
N ASP A 98 -13.79 15.11 6.75
CA ASP A 98 -13.38 16.17 5.83
C ASP A 98 -11.93 16.00 5.39
N ALA A 99 -11.03 15.60 6.30
CA ALA A 99 -9.65 15.27 5.96
C ALA A 99 -9.56 14.06 5.01
N LEU A 100 -10.36 13.01 5.24
CA LEU A 100 -10.43 11.84 4.34
C LEU A 100 -10.95 12.20 2.96
N GLU A 101 -11.92 13.10 2.86
CA GLU A 101 -12.43 13.57 1.58
C GLU A 101 -11.38 14.38 0.80
N GLN A 102 -10.61 15.24 1.47
CA GLN A 102 -9.50 15.99 0.87
C GLN A 102 -8.40 15.07 0.32
N LEU A 103 -8.18 13.92 0.96
CA LEU A 103 -7.26 12.88 0.51
C LEU A 103 -7.85 11.96 -0.57
N GLY A 104 -9.11 12.18 -0.99
CA GLY A 104 -9.78 11.39 -2.03
C GLY A 104 -10.48 10.12 -1.53
N HIS A 105 -10.53 9.87 -0.22
CA HIS A 105 -11.12 8.68 0.39
C HIS A 105 -12.61 8.86 0.71
N ARG A 106 -13.40 9.22 -0.30
CA ARG A 106 -14.83 9.61 -0.15
C ARG A 106 -15.70 8.55 0.54
N VAL A 107 -15.53 7.27 0.20
CA VAL A 107 -16.31 6.17 0.81
C VAL A 107 -16.10 6.08 2.33
N PHE A 108 -14.88 6.32 2.80
CA PHE A 108 -14.57 6.30 4.23
C PHE A 108 -15.07 7.56 4.94
N ALA A 109 -14.96 8.73 4.30
CA ALA A 109 -15.53 9.98 4.81
C ALA A 109 -17.05 9.85 5.03
N ASP A 110 -17.77 9.29 4.07
CA ASP A 110 -19.23 9.10 4.15
C ASP A 110 -19.60 8.09 5.26
N THR A 111 -18.81 7.03 5.42
CA THR A 111 -18.99 6.05 6.50
C THR A 111 -18.83 6.69 7.88
N LEU A 112 -17.83 7.55 8.06
CA LEU A 112 -17.59 8.30 9.31
C LEU A 112 -18.70 9.31 9.60
N ARG A 113 -19.22 10.00 8.57
CA ARG A 113 -20.35 10.93 8.71
C ARG A 113 -21.64 10.19 9.13
N ALA A 114 -21.87 9.00 8.56
CA ALA A 114 -23.03 8.17 8.87
C ALA A 114 -22.96 7.53 10.27
N SER A 115 -21.78 7.16 10.77
CA SER A 115 -21.61 6.67 12.15
C SER A 115 -21.79 7.80 13.17
N THR A 116 -21.26 8.99 12.88
CA THR A 116 -21.36 10.16 13.73
C THR A 116 -22.80 10.67 13.86
N SER A 117 -23.56 10.65 12.76
CA SER A 117 -24.97 11.09 12.74
C SER A 117 -25.90 10.17 13.55
N ARG A 118 -25.60 8.86 13.60
CA ARG A 118 -26.37 7.90 14.42
C ARG A 118 -26.19 8.13 15.91
N ASN A 119 -25.04 8.63 16.36
CA ASN A 119 -24.79 8.83 17.79
C ASN A 119 -25.52 10.07 18.36
N LYS A 120 -25.75 11.11 17.53
CA LYS A 120 -26.58 12.27 17.91
C LYS A 120 -28.05 11.92 18.18
N GLY A 121 -28.55 10.82 17.62
CA GLY A 121 -29.94 10.37 17.79
C GLY A 121 -30.22 9.55 19.06
N LEU A 122 -29.19 9.12 19.80
CA LEU A 122 -29.36 8.37 21.06
C LEU A 122 -29.28 9.25 22.32
N THR A 123 -28.89 10.51 22.19
CA THR A 123 -28.72 11.46 23.30
C THR A 123 -29.77 12.58 23.34
N ALA A 124 -30.82 12.49 22.53
CA ALA A 124 -31.96 13.40 22.51
C ALA A 124 -33.23 12.67 23.00
#